data_AF-A0A0B3S5P9-F1
#
_entry.id   AF-A0A0B3S5P9-F1
#
_cell.length_a   1.000
_cell.length_b   1.000
_cell.length_c   1.000
_cell.angle_alpha   90.00
_cell.angle_beta   90.00
_cell.angle_gamma   90.00
#
_symmetry.space_group_name_H-M   'P 1'
#
loop_
_entity.id
_entity.type
_entity.pdbx_description
1 polymer ?
#
loop_
_entity_poly.entity_id
_entity_poly.type
_entity_poly.pdbx_seq_one_letter_code
_entity_poly.pdbx_strand_id
1 'polypeptide(L)'
;MTELPEPRGRLTPGRPLSELTWLRVGGPADWLFQPADLDDLQAFLADLPAEVPVFPMGVGSNLIVRDGGLRAVVIRLGRGFNGISVDGTRVTAGTAALDAHVARRAAEAGVDLTFLRTIPGSIGGAVRMNAGCYGTYVADHLVEVRAVTRAGELVTIPAGELNLAYRQSELPEGWVLVEAVFEGAQGDPEELAARMDAQLKKRDETQPTKDRTAGSTFRNPAGFSSTGRADDTHDLKAWKVIDEAGMRGATMGGAQMSPKHSNFLVNTGGATAAELEGLGEEVRKKVFQHSGIELHWEIMRVGEPAR
;
A
#
# COMPACT_ATOMS: atom_id res chain seq x y z
N MET A 1 -13.98 29.96 2.21
CA MET A 1 -13.11 28.93 1.62
C MET A 1 -11.72 29.20 2.14
N THR A 2 -11.06 28.22 2.74
CA THR A 2 -9.68 28.38 3.21
C THR A 2 -8.79 28.60 2.00
N GLU A 3 -8.02 29.69 1.99
CA GLU A 3 -7.05 29.98 0.94
C GLU A 3 -5.87 29.02 1.09
N LEU A 4 -5.51 28.30 0.02
CA LEU A 4 -4.39 27.37 0.03
C LEU A 4 -3.10 28.09 -0.40
N PRO A 5 -1.93 27.70 0.15
CA PRO A 5 -0.66 28.22 -0.32
C PRO A 5 -0.43 27.84 -1.79
N GLU A 6 0.27 28.70 -2.54
CA GLU A 6 0.65 28.46 -3.93
C GLU A 6 1.99 27.69 -3.99
N PRO A 7 2.01 26.41 -4.38
CA PRO A 7 3.25 25.65 -4.49
C PRO A 7 3.93 25.86 -5.86
N ARG A 8 5.21 25.46 -5.96
CA ARG A 8 5.90 25.30 -7.26
C ARG A 8 5.41 24.08 -8.01
N GLY A 9 5.09 23.02 -7.27
CA GLY A 9 4.49 21.79 -7.78
C GLY A 9 3.06 22.01 -8.25
N ARG A 10 2.42 20.92 -8.72
CA ARG A 10 1.05 21.01 -9.27
C ARG A 10 0.02 20.85 -8.15
N LEU A 11 -0.87 21.81 -8.02
CA LEU A 11 -2.06 21.73 -7.15
C LEU A 11 -3.32 21.67 -8.02
N THR A 12 -4.06 20.55 -7.97
CA THR A 12 -5.21 20.29 -8.85
C THR A 12 -6.50 20.15 -8.03
N PRO A 13 -7.52 21.00 -8.22
CA PRO A 13 -8.79 20.88 -7.50
C PRO A 13 -9.64 19.74 -8.04
N GLY A 14 -10.43 19.11 -7.18
CA GLY A 14 -11.50 18.19 -7.59
C GLY A 14 -11.04 16.94 -8.34
N ARG A 15 -9.79 16.51 -8.15
CA ARG A 15 -9.18 15.41 -8.91
C ARG A 15 -9.86 14.07 -8.59
N PRO A 16 -10.46 13.36 -9.57
CA PRO A 16 -11.04 12.03 -9.34
C PRO A 16 -9.95 11.02 -8.95
N LEU A 17 -10.11 10.37 -7.80
CA LEU A 17 -9.11 9.43 -7.29
C LEU A 17 -9.22 8.04 -7.92
N SER A 18 -10.34 7.71 -8.57
CA SER A 18 -10.49 6.52 -9.41
C SER A 18 -9.45 6.41 -10.53
N GLU A 19 -8.91 7.53 -10.99
CA GLU A 19 -7.82 7.54 -11.98
C GLU A 19 -6.46 7.13 -11.38
N LEU A 20 -6.34 7.15 -10.05
CA LEU A 20 -5.10 6.97 -9.30
C LEU A 20 -5.09 5.70 -8.43
N THR A 21 -6.22 5.06 -8.21
CA THR A 21 -6.34 3.78 -7.48
C THR A 21 -6.31 2.59 -8.44
N TRP A 22 -5.80 1.45 -7.96
CA TRP A 22 -5.71 0.22 -8.78
C TRP A 22 -7.08 -0.43 -9.04
N LEU A 23 -7.98 -0.33 -8.05
CA LEU A 23 -9.37 -0.76 -8.18
C LEU A 23 -10.19 0.13 -9.14
N ARG A 24 -9.66 1.28 -9.57
CA ARG A 24 -10.34 2.24 -10.44
C ARG A 24 -11.66 2.77 -9.86
N VAL A 25 -11.69 2.96 -8.54
CA VAL A 25 -12.81 3.56 -7.79
C VAL A 25 -12.31 4.71 -6.92
N GLY A 26 -13.19 5.66 -6.62
CA GLY A 26 -12.86 6.83 -5.82
C GLY A 26 -13.42 8.12 -6.37
N GLY A 27 -14.13 8.84 -5.50
CA GLY A 27 -14.59 10.20 -5.76
C GLY A 27 -13.45 11.22 -5.81
N PRO A 28 -13.77 12.51 -5.94
CA PRO A 28 -12.78 13.57 -6.05
C PRO A 28 -12.09 13.86 -4.70
N ALA A 29 -10.78 14.06 -4.74
CA ALA A 29 -10.10 14.81 -3.68
C ALA A 29 -10.47 16.30 -3.81
N ASP A 30 -10.58 17.02 -2.68
CA ASP A 30 -10.65 18.48 -2.72
C ASP A 30 -9.45 19.04 -3.49
N TRP A 31 -8.25 18.54 -3.17
CA TRP A 31 -7.04 18.90 -3.87
C TRP A 31 -6.10 17.70 -4.02
N LEU A 32 -5.44 17.59 -5.17
CA LEU A 32 -4.27 16.76 -5.37
C LEU A 32 -3.04 17.67 -5.49
N PHE A 33 -2.10 17.51 -4.57
CA PHE A 33 -0.79 18.16 -4.62
C PHE A 33 0.29 17.18 -5.07
N GLN A 34 1.06 17.59 -6.07
CA GLN A 34 2.24 16.89 -6.56
C GLN A 34 3.46 17.80 -6.41
N PRO A 35 4.23 17.70 -5.31
CA PRO A 35 5.36 18.57 -5.05
C PRO A 35 6.44 18.40 -6.13
N ALA A 36 7.10 19.51 -6.45
CA ALA A 36 8.24 19.52 -7.38
C ALA A 36 9.45 18.76 -6.79
N ASP A 37 9.71 18.97 -5.51
CA ASP A 37 10.85 18.43 -4.75
C ASP A 37 10.57 18.57 -3.23
N LEU A 38 11.58 18.26 -2.40
CA LEU A 38 11.49 18.30 -0.95
C LEU A 38 11.18 19.72 -0.42
N ASP A 39 11.86 20.75 -0.92
CA ASP A 39 11.67 22.12 -0.44
C ASP A 39 10.25 22.61 -0.72
N ASP A 40 9.69 22.24 -1.87
CA ASP A 40 8.29 22.53 -2.23
C ASP A 40 7.30 21.85 -1.27
N LEU A 41 7.55 20.58 -0.92
CA LEU A 41 6.72 19.85 0.04
C LEU A 41 6.80 20.48 1.44
N GLN A 42 7.99 20.84 1.90
CA GLN A 42 8.20 21.45 3.21
C GLN A 42 7.52 22.81 3.30
N ALA A 43 7.74 23.70 2.32
CA ALA A 43 7.12 25.02 2.30
C ALA A 43 5.58 24.92 2.23
N PHE A 44 5.05 24.08 1.34
CA PHE A 44 3.61 23.89 1.22
C PHE A 44 2.98 23.39 2.52
N LEU A 45 3.60 22.42 3.21
CA LEU A 45 3.07 21.89 4.47
C LEU A 45 3.19 22.89 5.63
N ALA A 46 4.27 23.69 5.68
CA ALA A 46 4.44 24.74 6.68
C ALA A 46 3.37 25.83 6.56
N ASP A 47 3.00 26.21 5.33
CA ASP A 47 2.03 27.27 5.07
C ASP A 47 0.57 26.77 5.00
N LEU A 48 0.35 25.45 4.94
CA LEU A 48 -0.99 24.87 4.85
C LEU A 48 -1.72 24.97 6.21
N PRO A 49 -2.90 25.63 6.31
CA PRO A 49 -3.62 25.80 7.57
C PRO A 49 -3.89 24.47 8.27
N ALA A 50 -3.62 24.39 9.58
CA ALA A 50 -3.54 23.13 10.33
C ALA A 50 -4.84 22.30 10.29
N GLU A 51 -6.00 22.96 10.14
CA GLU A 51 -7.31 22.33 10.03
C GLU A 51 -7.56 21.63 8.69
N VAL A 52 -6.76 21.92 7.66
CA VAL A 52 -6.87 21.25 6.35
C VAL A 52 -6.23 19.87 6.46
N PRO A 53 -7.01 18.77 6.31
CA PRO A 53 -6.47 17.42 6.40
C PRO A 53 -5.52 17.13 5.24
N VAL A 54 -4.48 16.35 5.52
CA VAL A 54 -3.48 15.90 4.55
C VAL A 54 -3.52 14.39 4.44
N PHE A 55 -3.60 13.87 3.22
CA PHE A 55 -3.59 12.44 2.95
C PHE A 55 -2.45 12.07 2.00
N PRO A 56 -1.32 11.52 2.50
CA PRO A 56 -0.27 10.99 1.66
C PRO A 56 -0.76 9.76 0.89
N MET A 57 -0.60 9.76 -0.43
CA MET A 57 -1.02 8.69 -1.31
C MET A 57 0.14 8.24 -2.21
N GLY A 58 0.46 6.94 -2.17
CA GLY A 58 1.39 6.31 -3.11
C GLY A 58 0.73 6.02 -4.46
N VAL A 59 0.90 4.80 -4.97
CA VAL A 59 0.33 4.37 -6.26
C VAL A 59 -1.11 3.86 -6.18
N GLY A 60 -1.73 3.88 -4.99
CA GLY A 60 -3.13 3.48 -4.81
C GLY A 60 -3.39 1.97 -4.92
N SER A 61 -2.40 1.14 -4.61
CA SER A 61 -2.49 -0.33 -4.68
C SER A 61 -3.14 -0.99 -3.47
N ASN A 62 -3.40 -0.26 -2.38
CA ASN A 62 -4.07 -0.77 -1.16
C ASN A 62 -5.20 0.18 -0.68
N LEU A 63 -5.93 0.81 -1.61
CA LEU A 63 -6.96 1.80 -1.29
C LEU A 63 -8.30 1.48 -1.96
N ILE A 64 -9.37 1.59 -1.17
CA ILE A 64 -10.71 1.93 -1.65
C ILE A 64 -10.98 3.36 -1.19
N VAL A 65 -11.03 4.28 -2.14
CA VAL A 65 -11.53 5.63 -1.91
C VAL A 65 -13.03 5.58 -2.14
N ARG A 66 -13.82 6.07 -1.19
CA ARG A 66 -15.29 6.10 -1.31
C ARG A 66 -15.75 7.08 -2.39
N ASP A 67 -16.97 6.86 -2.87
CA ASP A 67 -17.51 7.55 -4.05
C ASP A 67 -17.72 9.07 -3.83
N GLY A 68 -17.89 9.53 -2.58
CA GLY A 68 -17.91 10.95 -2.22
C GLY A 68 -16.53 11.61 -2.18
N GLY A 69 -15.45 10.83 -2.23
CA GLY A 69 -14.08 11.31 -2.31
C GLY A 69 -13.48 11.73 -0.97
N LEU A 70 -12.41 12.52 -1.02
CA LEU A 70 -11.62 12.93 0.15
C LEU A 70 -11.70 14.44 0.39
N ARG A 71 -12.05 14.83 1.63
CA ARG A 71 -12.04 16.22 2.09
C ARG A 71 -10.66 16.58 2.64
N ALA A 72 -9.66 16.59 1.76
CA ALA A 72 -8.26 16.70 2.11
C ALA A 72 -7.42 17.23 0.95
N VAL A 73 -6.21 17.70 1.27
CA VAL A 73 -5.12 17.76 0.29
C VAL A 73 -4.47 16.37 0.22
N VAL A 74 -4.70 15.68 -0.90
CA VAL A 74 -4.02 14.42 -1.20
C VAL A 74 -2.63 14.74 -1.75
N ILE A 75 -1.58 14.24 -1.10
CA ILE A 75 -0.20 14.45 -1.53
C ILE A 75 0.29 13.20 -2.25
N ARG A 76 0.68 13.35 -3.52
CA ARG A 76 1.26 12.26 -4.32
C ARG A 76 2.65 12.63 -4.78
N LEU A 77 3.64 11.97 -4.18
CA LEU A 77 5.05 12.16 -4.51
C LEU A 77 5.37 11.61 -5.90
N GLY A 78 6.23 12.34 -6.62
CA GLY A 78 6.60 12.05 -8.00
C GLY A 78 8.08 11.76 -8.19
N ARG A 79 8.61 12.14 -9.38
CA ARG A 79 10.00 11.87 -9.79
C ARG A 79 11.05 12.45 -8.83
N GLY A 80 10.77 13.56 -8.15
CA GLY A 80 11.66 14.14 -7.14
C GLY A 80 11.91 13.25 -5.91
N PHE A 81 11.13 12.17 -5.75
CA PHE A 81 11.13 11.32 -4.56
C PHE A 81 11.27 9.83 -4.90
N ASN A 82 11.84 9.49 -6.07
CA ASN A 82 11.99 8.09 -6.51
C ASN A 82 13.45 7.63 -6.67
N GLY A 83 14.40 8.38 -6.12
CA GLY A 83 15.82 8.03 -6.10
C GLY A 83 16.06 6.70 -5.38
N ILE A 84 17.05 5.95 -5.85
CA ILE A 84 17.49 4.69 -5.24
C ILE A 84 19.02 4.67 -5.29
N SER A 85 19.66 4.49 -4.14
CA SER A 85 21.12 4.33 -4.03
C SER A 85 21.45 3.16 -3.12
N VAL A 86 22.58 2.51 -3.40
CA VAL A 86 23.09 1.39 -2.62
C VAL A 86 24.51 1.72 -2.18
N ASP A 87 24.80 1.56 -0.89
CA ASP A 87 26.12 1.72 -0.28
C ASP A 87 26.38 0.53 0.66
N GLY A 88 27.28 -0.36 0.26
CA GLY A 88 27.49 -1.64 0.94
C GLY A 88 26.20 -2.48 0.98
N THR A 89 25.72 -2.78 2.19
CA THR A 89 24.47 -3.51 2.45
C THR A 89 23.25 -2.60 2.65
N ARG A 90 23.43 -1.27 2.59
CA ARG A 90 22.37 -0.30 2.81
C ARG A 90 21.78 0.18 1.51
N VAL A 91 20.44 0.19 1.44
CA VAL A 91 19.67 0.71 0.32
C VAL A 91 18.86 1.90 0.79
N THR A 92 19.13 3.08 0.22
CA THR A 92 18.33 4.29 0.45
C THR A 92 17.38 4.47 -0.73
N ALA A 93 16.08 4.58 -0.45
CA ALA A 93 15.06 4.71 -1.47
C ALA A 93 14.06 5.81 -1.12
N GLY A 94 13.80 6.68 -2.10
CA GLY A 94 12.71 7.65 -2.03
C GLY A 94 11.36 6.94 -2.02
N THR A 95 10.37 7.49 -1.33
CA THR A 95 9.10 6.81 -1.04
C THR A 95 8.14 6.72 -2.24
N ALA A 96 8.44 7.44 -3.33
CA ALA A 96 7.78 7.28 -4.62
C ALA A 96 8.43 6.20 -5.51
N ALA A 97 9.58 5.64 -5.11
CA ALA A 97 10.16 4.50 -5.82
C ALA A 97 9.26 3.28 -5.69
N LEU A 98 9.05 2.55 -6.79
CA LEU A 98 8.28 1.31 -6.80
C LEU A 98 9.04 0.21 -6.05
N ASP A 99 8.32 -0.58 -5.25
CA ASP A 99 8.91 -1.67 -4.46
C ASP A 99 9.74 -2.62 -5.34
N ALA A 100 9.19 -2.99 -6.50
CA ALA A 100 9.85 -3.83 -7.49
C ALA A 100 11.12 -3.20 -8.10
N HIS A 101 11.22 -1.86 -8.16
CA HIS A 101 12.42 -1.19 -8.65
C HIS A 101 13.53 -1.22 -7.60
N VAL A 102 13.17 -1.01 -6.33
CA VAL A 102 14.11 -1.10 -5.21
C VAL A 102 14.64 -2.53 -5.08
N ALA A 103 13.76 -3.54 -5.15
CA ALA A 103 14.16 -4.95 -5.14
C ALA A 103 15.21 -5.29 -6.20
N ARG A 104 14.99 -4.83 -7.44
CA ARG A 104 15.93 -5.08 -8.55
C ARG A 104 17.26 -4.36 -8.37
N ARG A 105 17.23 -3.07 -8.01
CA ARG A 105 18.46 -2.29 -7.79
C ARG A 105 19.29 -2.84 -6.63
N ALA A 106 18.63 -3.27 -5.56
CA ALA A 106 19.29 -3.93 -4.43
C ALA A 106 19.95 -5.24 -4.88
N ALA A 107 19.21 -6.10 -5.59
CA ALA A 107 19.72 -7.38 -6.09
C ALA A 107 20.90 -7.22 -7.07
N GLU A 108 20.83 -6.26 -8.00
CA GLU A 108 21.93 -5.90 -8.91
C GLU A 108 23.22 -5.53 -8.15
N ALA A 109 23.07 -4.94 -6.97
CA ALA A 109 24.18 -4.57 -6.09
C ALA A 109 24.53 -5.65 -5.04
N GLY A 110 23.92 -6.84 -5.13
CA GLY A 110 24.19 -7.96 -4.21
C GLY A 110 23.55 -7.81 -2.83
N VAL A 111 22.50 -7.00 -2.69
CA VAL A 111 21.75 -6.81 -1.42
C VAL A 111 20.37 -7.47 -1.51
N ASP A 112 20.09 -8.38 -0.58
CA ASP A 112 18.82 -9.09 -0.56
C ASP A 112 17.68 -8.24 0.02
N LEU A 113 16.91 -7.62 -0.86
CA LEU A 113 15.58 -7.07 -0.58
C LEU A 113 14.53 -7.67 -1.52
N THR A 114 14.71 -8.93 -1.91
CA THR A 114 13.87 -9.56 -2.95
C THR A 114 12.40 -9.70 -2.53
N PHE A 115 12.09 -9.69 -1.24
CA PHE A 115 10.70 -9.75 -0.73
C PHE A 115 9.82 -8.60 -1.25
N LEU A 116 10.41 -7.45 -1.60
CA LEU A 116 9.71 -6.30 -2.20
C LEU A 116 9.26 -6.57 -3.65
N ARG A 117 9.83 -7.57 -4.33
CA ARG A 117 9.66 -7.76 -5.78
C ARG A 117 8.21 -7.94 -6.21
N THR A 118 7.44 -8.67 -5.41
CA THR A 118 6.06 -9.06 -5.71
C THR A 118 5.03 -8.19 -5.02
N ILE A 119 5.46 -7.27 -4.14
CA ILE A 119 4.59 -6.33 -3.45
C ILE A 119 4.24 -5.20 -4.43
N PRO A 120 2.95 -5.01 -4.76
CA PRO A 120 2.54 -3.92 -5.63
C PRO A 120 2.44 -2.63 -4.83
N GLY A 121 3.26 -1.64 -5.15
CA GLY A 121 3.28 -0.42 -4.37
C GLY A 121 4.48 0.48 -4.64
N SER A 122 4.65 1.43 -3.74
CA SER A 122 5.85 2.23 -3.60
C SER A 122 6.33 2.17 -2.16
N ILE A 123 7.60 2.50 -1.94
CA ILE A 123 8.27 2.34 -0.65
C ILE A 123 7.53 3.03 0.50
N GLY A 124 6.96 4.21 0.28
CA GLY A 124 6.16 4.89 1.31
C GLY A 124 4.94 4.07 1.75
N GLY A 125 4.25 3.43 0.80
CA GLY A 125 3.17 2.50 1.10
C GLY A 125 3.66 1.22 1.75
N ALA A 126 4.81 0.69 1.32
CA ALA A 126 5.42 -0.49 1.93
C ALA A 126 5.75 -0.26 3.41
N VAL A 127 6.38 0.87 3.74
CA VAL A 127 6.64 1.28 5.13
C VAL A 127 5.34 1.46 5.89
N ARG A 128 4.39 2.24 5.34
CA ARG A 128 3.11 2.51 6.01
C ARG A 128 2.36 1.23 6.38
N MET A 129 2.44 0.21 5.52
CA MET A 129 1.74 -1.06 5.73
C MET A 129 2.60 -2.12 6.41
N ASN A 130 3.85 -1.84 6.79
CA ASN A 130 4.83 -2.90 7.10
C ASN A 130 4.69 -4.08 6.12
N ALA A 131 4.76 -3.76 4.83
CA ALA A 131 4.41 -4.69 3.77
C ALA A 131 5.35 -5.90 3.82
N GLY A 132 4.79 -7.06 3.53
CA GLY A 132 5.56 -8.30 3.61
C GLY A 132 4.96 -9.42 2.78
N CYS A 133 5.86 -10.27 2.29
CA CYS A 133 5.59 -11.42 1.46
C CYS A 133 6.62 -12.51 1.76
N TYR A 134 6.21 -13.78 1.65
CA TYR A 134 7.09 -14.95 1.85
C TYR A 134 7.79 -15.00 3.22
N GLY A 135 7.11 -14.50 4.27
CA GLY A 135 7.62 -14.52 5.64
C GLY A 135 8.63 -13.42 5.98
N THR A 136 8.87 -12.48 5.05
CA THR A 136 9.72 -11.31 5.26
C THR A 136 8.90 -10.03 5.10
N TYR A 137 9.18 -9.04 5.94
CA TYR A 137 8.47 -7.78 6.06
C TYR A 137 9.44 -6.60 6.01
N VAL A 138 8.90 -5.41 5.80
CA VAL A 138 9.67 -4.16 5.93
C VAL A 138 10.37 -4.07 7.28
N ALA A 139 9.71 -4.47 8.38
CA ALA A 139 10.29 -4.46 9.72
C ALA A 139 11.58 -5.27 9.87
N ASP A 140 11.81 -6.29 9.03
CA ASP A 140 13.00 -7.13 9.10
C ASP A 140 14.24 -6.43 8.52
N HIS A 141 14.04 -5.36 7.76
CA HIS A 141 15.09 -4.70 6.98
C HIS A 141 15.16 -3.18 7.16
N LEU A 142 14.10 -2.54 7.67
CA LEU A 142 14.04 -1.09 7.81
C LEU A 142 14.98 -0.60 8.91
N VAL A 143 15.83 0.37 8.58
CA VAL A 143 16.73 1.03 9.53
C VAL A 143 16.09 2.31 10.05
N GLU A 144 15.67 3.18 9.13
CA GLU A 144 15.07 4.48 9.44
C GLU A 144 14.28 5.02 8.24
N VAL A 145 13.48 6.05 8.49
CA VAL A 145 12.75 6.80 7.46
C VAL A 145 12.93 8.29 7.67
N ARG A 146 12.78 9.06 6.60
CA ARG A 146 12.60 10.51 6.69
C ARG A 146 11.17 10.88 6.33
N ALA A 147 10.62 11.81 7.09
CA ALA A 147 9.27 12.33 6.88
C ALA A 147 9.26 13.85 6.95
N VAL A 148 8.39 14.47 6.16
CA VAL A 148 8.01 15.87 6.36
C VAL A 148 6.80 15.91 7.28
N THR A 149 6.93 16.63 8.40
CA THR A 149 5.87 16.77 9.39
C THR A 149 4.77 17.70 8.88
N ARG A 150 3.65 17.76 9.62
CA ARG A 150 2.56 18.68 9.31
C ARG A 150 2.97 20.17 9.39
N ALA A 151 4.06 20.48 10.08
CA ALA A 151 4.65 21.81 10.18
C ALA A 151 5.71 22.10 9.09
N GLY A 152 5.91 21.18 8.14
CA GLY A 152 6.92 21.32 7.08
C GLY A 152 8.35 21.00 7.51
N GLU A 153 8.54 20.48 8.72
CA GLU A 153 9.87 20.09 9.22
C GLU A 153 10.28 18.73 8.67
N LEU A 154 11.56 18.55 8.35
CA LEU A 154 12.10 17.27 7.95
C LEU A 154 12.69 16.56 9.16
N VAL A 155 12.18 15.35 9.44
CA VAL A 155 12.62 14.54 10.58
C VAL A 155 13.08 13.16 10.12
N THR A 156 14.04 12.59 10.84
CA THR A 156 14.47 11.19 10.71
C THR A 156 13.90 10.39 11.86
N ILE A 157 13.26 9.27 11.56
CA ILE A 157 12.60 8.39 12.52
C ILE A 157 13.25 7.00 12.41
N PRO A 158 13.90 6.49 13.47
CA PRO A 158 14.42 5.13 13.45
C PRO A 158 13.27 4.11 13.37
N ALA A 159 13.50 2.96 12.76
CA ALA A 159 12.46 1.95 12.56
C ALA A 159 11.78 1.50 13.87
N GLY A 160 12.55 1.48 14.97
CA GLY A 160 12.04 1.13 16.30
C GLY A 160 10.97 2.07 16.85
N GLU A 161 10.84 3.29 16.32
CA GLU A 161 9.82 4.27 16.73
C GLU A 161 8.55 4.21 15.86
N LEU A 162 8.54 3.43 14.78
CA LEU A 162 7.39 3.28 13.88
C LEU A 162 6.39 2.21 14.36
N ASN A 163 6.64 1.56 15.50
CA ASN A 163 5.79 0.51 16.09
C ASN A 163 5.27 -0.49 15.04
N LEU A 164 6.18 -1.01 14.20
CA LEU A 164 5.83 -1.88 13.08
C LEU A 164 5.25 -3.21 13.59
N ALA A 165 4.07 -3.55 13.09
CA ALA A 165 3.37 -4.81 13.39
C ALA A 165 2.73 -5.37 12.11
N TYR A 166 2.06 -6.53 12.20
CA TYR A 166 1.45 -7.14 11.02
C TYR A 166 0.44 -6.20 10.35
N ARG A 167 0.78 -5.72 9.15
CA ARG A 167 -0.01 -4.76 8.36
C ARG A 167 -0.21 -3.40 9.05
N GLN A 168 0.76 -2.96 9.84
CA GLN A 168 0.65 -1.76 10.65
C GLN A 168 2.01 -1.04 10.83
N SER A 169 1.93 0.29 10.86
CA SER A 169 2.94 1.21 11.36
C SER A 169 2.23 2.35 12.10
N GLU A 170 2.97 3.08 12.92
CA GLU A 170 2.53 4.30 13.57
C GLU A 170 3.31 5.50 13.03
N LEU A 171 2.56 6.47 12.49
CA LEU A 171 3.04 7.74 11.98
C LEU A 171 1.97 8.78 12.32
N PRO A 172 2.35 9.99 12.77
CA PRO A 172 1.37 11.04 13.02
C PRO A 172 0.58 11.40 11.76
N GLU A 173 -0.69 11.77 11.95
CA GLU A 173 -1.55 12.13 10.84
C GLU A 173 -1.01 13.34 10.05
N GLY A 174 -1.15 13.29 8.74
CA GLY A 174 -0.68 14.34 7.84
C GLY A 174 0.84 14.38 7.59
N TRP A 175 1.63 13.51 8.22
CA TRP A 175 3.05 13.38 7.93
C TRP A 175 3.29 12.64 6.61
N VAL A 176 4.27 13.09 5.83
CA VAL A 176 4.59 12.54 4.50
C VAL A 176 5.96 11.90 4.53
N LEU A 177 6.02 10.56 4.45
CA LEU A 177 7.27 9.83 4.25
C LEU A 177 7.90 10.23 2.90
N VAL A 178 9.18 10.58 2.89
CA VAL A 178 9.93 11.00 1.68
C VAL A 178 11.07 10.05 1.32
N GLU A 179 11.65 9.35 2.29
CA GLU A 179 12.79 8.43 2.09
C GLU A 179 12.77 7.31 3.14
N ALA A 180 13.29 6.14 2.79
CA ALA A 180 13.50 5.02 3.69
C ALA A 180 14.88 4.39 3.45
N VAL A 181 15.52 3.98 4.54
CA VAL A 181 16.81 3.27 4.52
C VAL A 181 16.56 1.84 4.97
N PHE A 182 16.99 0.89 4.15
CA PHE A 182 16.94 -0.54 4.42
C PHE A 182 18.35 -1.12 4.55
N GLU A 183 18.48 -2.19 5.30
CA GLU A 183 19.68 -3.02 5.40
C GLU A 183 19.35 -4.47 5.06
N GLY A 184 20.08 -5.03 4.11
CA GLY A 184 19.86 -6.40 3.60
C GLY A 184 21.11 -7.26 3.73
N ALA A 185 20.92 -8.57 3.70
CA ALA A 185 22.04 -9.51 3.65
C ALA A 185 22.74 -9.42 2.28
N GLN A 186 24.06 -9.68 2.26
CA GLN A 186 24.76 -9.87 0.99
C GLN A 186 24.32 -11.17 0.33
N GLY A 187 24.20 -11.15 -0.99
CA GLY A 187 23.87 -12.32 -1.80
C GLY A 187 24.41 -12.21 -3.21
N ASP A 188 24.47 -13.34 -3.91
CA ASP A 188 24.87 -13.38 -5.32
C ASP A 188 23.79 -12.74 -6.21
N PRO A 189 24.11 -11.73 -7.05
CA PRO A 189 23.12 -11.04 -7.88
C PRO A 189 22.32 -11.97 -8.80
N GLU A 190 22.91 -13.03 -9.35
CA GLU A 190 22.22 -13.96 -10.25
C GLU A 190 21.22 -14.83 -9.46
N GLU A 191 21.61 -15.30 -8.27
CA GLU A 191 20.70 -16.03 -7.37
C GLU A 191 19.52 -15.16 -6.91
N LEU A 192 19.79 -13.90 -6.54
CA LEU A 192 18.76 -12.94 -6.13
C LEU A 192 17.77 -12.66 -7.29
N ALA A 193 18.28 -12.50 -8.50
CA ALA A 193 17.46 -12.32 -9.70
C ALA A 193 16.60 -13.56 -9.99
N ALA A 194 17.19 -14.77 -9.97
CA ALA A 194 16.46 -16.01 -10.19
C ALA A 194 15.35 -16.23 -9.15
N ARG A 195 15.60 -15.87 -7.88
CA ARG A 195 14.58 -15.95 -6.83
C ARG A 195 13.44 -14.97 -7.07
N MET A 196 13.74 -13.74 -7.47
CA MET A 196 12.72 -12.74 -7.85
C MET A 196 11.83 -13.24 -8.99
N ASP A 197 12.41 -13.87 -10.02
CA ASP A 197 11.65 -14.42 -11.14
C ASP A 197 10.76 -15.60 -10.71
N ALA A 198 11.27 -16.48 -9.85
CA ALA A 198 10.48 -17.57 -9.27
C ALA A 198 9.29 -17.05 -8.44
N GLN A 199 9.51 -16.00 -7.64
CA GLN A 199 8.44 -15.36 -6.86
C GLN A 199 7.35 -14.76 -7.75
N LEU A 200 7.72 -14.08 -8.84
CA LEU A 200 6.76 -13.53 -9.80
C LEU A 200 5.93 -14.63 -10.45
N LYS A 201 6.58 -15.68 -10.93
CA LYS A 201 5.90 -16.82 -11.55
C LYS A 201 4.88 -17.44 -10.59
N LYS A 202 5.28 -17.72 -9.34
CA LYS A 202 4.38 -18.24 -8.30
C LYS A 202 3.22 -17.29 -8.01
N ARG A 203 3.47 -15.98 -7.98
CA ARG A 203 2.41 -14.98 -7.80
C ARG A 203 1.43 -14.97 -8.98
N ASP A 204 1.92 -15.00 -10.21
CA ASP A 204 1.09 -15.02 -11.41
C ASP A 204 0.27 -16.31 -11.54
N GLU A 205 0.75 -17.44 -11.02
CA GLU A 205 0.00 -18.69 -10.96
C GLU A 205 -1.16 -18.62 -9.94
N THR A 206 -0.95 -17.96 -8.81
CA THR A 206 -1.85 -18.04 -7.64
C THR A 206 -2.74 -16.82 -7.44
N GLN A 207 -2.43 -15.66 -8.03
CA GLN A 207 -3.13 -14.40 -7.77
C GLN A 207 -3.70 -13.76 -9.06
N PRO A 208 -4.76 -12.95 -8.95
CA PRO A 208 -5.36 -12.23 -10.08
C PRO A 208 -4.53 -11.00 -10.49
N THR A 209 -3.30 -11.21 -10.99
CA THR A 209 -2.33 -10.12 -11.26
C THR A 209 -2.69 -9.22 -12.44
N LYS A 210 -3.64 -9.64 -13.28
CA LYS A 210 -4.13 -8.88 -14.46
C LYS A 210 -5.44 -8.15 -14.21
N ASP A 211 -6.06 -8.37 -13.05
CA ASP A 211 -7.37 -7.81 -12.73
C ASP A 211 -7.24 -6.49 -11.96
N ARG A 212 -8.32 -5.69 -11.95
CA ARG A 212 -8.39 -4.46 -11.15
C ARG A 212 -8.63 -4.83 -9.70
N THR A 213 -7.58 -4.91 -8.91
CA THR A 213 -7.61 -5.29 -7.49
C THR A 213 -6.59 -4.48 -6.69
N ALA A 214 -6.77 -4.41 -5.37
CA ALA A 214 -5.88 -3.74 -4.43
C ALA A 214 -5.14 -4.72 -3.51
N GLY A 215 -4.90 -5.95 -3.98
CA GLY A 215 -4.22 -6.98 -3.21
C GLY A 215 -5.16 -7.80 -2.32
N SER A 216 -4.62 -8.35 -1.24
CA SER A 216 -5.42 -9.07 -0.25
C SER A 216 -6.39 -8.12 0.44
N THR A 217 -7.66 -8.51 0.48
CA THR A 217 -8.76 -7.69 1.00
C THR A 217 -8.73 -7.65 2.52
N PHE A 218 -8.53 -8.82 3.12
CA PHE A 218 -8.50 -9.00 4.56
C PHE A 218 -7.13 -9.50 5.02
N ARG A 219 -6.77 -9.09 6.24
CA ARG A 219 -5.63 -9.64 6.96
C ARG A 219 -5.87 -11.12 7.25
N ASN A 220 -4.81 -11.91 7.30
CA ASN A 220 -4.95 -13.29 7.79
C ASN A 220 -5.29 -13.26 9.30
N PRO A 221 -6.35 -13.96 9.75
CA PRO A 221 -6.63 -14.15 11.17
C PRO A 221 -5.46 -14.72 11.97
N ALA A 222 -4.56 -15.48 11.31
CA ALA A 222 -3.33 -15.99 11.92
C ALA A 222 -2.35 -14.89 12.39
N GLY A 223 -2.48 -13.65 11.91
CA GLY A 223 -1.58 -12.55 12.26
C GLY A 223 -0.25 -12.51 11.48
N PHE A 224 -0.14 -13.28 10.40
CA PHE A 224 1.04 -13.28 9.52
C PHE A 224 0.69 -13.69 8.07
N SER A 225 1.48 -13.20 7.12
CA SER A 225 1.43 -13.59 5.71
C SER A 225 1.90 -15.03 5.50
N SER A 226 1.52 -15.66 4.40
CA SER A 226 2.11 -16.94 4.00
C SER A 226 3.62 -16.84 3.83
N THR A 227 4.33 -17.84 4.33
CA THR A 227 5.78 -17.99 4.14
C THR A 227 6.07 -18.60 2.76
N GLY A 228 5.11 -19.35 2.22
CA GLY A 228 5.26 -20.05 0.95
C GLY A 228 6.19 -21.26 1.01
N ARG A 229 6.59 -21.70 2.21
CA ARG A 229 7.36 -22.91 2.48
C ARG A 229 6.44 -24.14 2.49
N ALA A 230 7.02 -25.33 2.39
CA ALA A 230 6.26 -26.59 2.36
C ALA A 230 5.54 -26.90 3.68
N ASP A 231 6.03 -26.35 4.79
CA ASP A 231 5.51 -26.49 6.14
C ASP A 231 4.59 -25.32 6.57
N ASP A 232 4.22 -24.42 5.64
CA ASP A 232 3.32 -23.31 5.94
C ASP A 232 1.93 -23.82 6.34
N THR A 233 1.44 -23.39 7.49
CA THR A 233 0.09 -23.74 7.94
C THR A 233 -0.91 -22.83 7.24
N HIS A 234 -1.90 -23.43 6.58
CA HIS A 234 -2.93 -22.69 5.87
C HIS A 234 -4.21 -22.47 6.67
N ASP A 235 -4.25 -22.99 7.90
CA ASP A 235 -5.32 -22.68 8.84
C ASP A 235 -5.26 -21.20 9.19
N LEU A 236 -6.45 -20.57 9.34
CA LEU A 236 -6.57 -19.15 9.63
C LEU A 236 -5.92 -18.23 8.57
N LYS A 237 -5.76 -18.69 7.32
CA LYS A 237 -5.52 -17.82 6.17
C LYS A 237 -6.86 -17.30 5.66
N ALA A 238 -6.93 -16.00 5.35
CA ALA A 238 -8.17 -15.34 4.99
C ALA A 238 -8.84 -15.98 3.77
N TRP A 239 -8.08 -16.33 2.73
CA TRP A 239 -8.64 -16.99 1.53
C TRP A 239 -9.32 -18.32 1.84
N LYS A 240 -8.76 -19.11 2.77
CA LYS A 240 -9.28 -20.44 3.12
C LYS A 240 -10.61 -20.30 3.84
N VAL A 241 -10.69 -19.44 4.86
CA VAL A 241 -11.93 -19.23 5.62
C VAL A 241 -13.02 -18.56 4.77
N ILE A 242 -12.65 -17.73 3.79
CA ILE A 242 -13.59 -17.15 2.81
C ILE A 242 -14.14 -18.22 1.86
N ASP A 243 -13.29 -19.16 1.41
CA ASP A 243 -13.71 -20.29 0.59
C ASP A 243 -14.68 -21.21 1.33
N GLU A 244 -14.34 -21.57 2.57
CA GLU A 244 -15.16 -22.44 3.42
C GLU A 244 -16.54 -21.81 3.72
N ALA A 245 -16.58 -20.48 3.86
CA ALA A 245 -17.83 -19.72 3.96
C ALA A 245 -18.62 -19.61 2.63
N GLY A 246 -18.12 -20.20 1.53
CA GLY A 246 -18.79 -20.25 0.23
C GLY A 246 -18.75 -18.94 -0.56
N MET A 247 -17.79 -18.04 -0.26
CA MET A 247 -17.76 -16.69 -0.83
C MET A 247 -16.85 -16.52 -2.05
N ARG A 248 -16.17 -17.58 -2.50
CA ARG A 248 -15.41 -17.56 -3.75
C ARG A 248 -16.33 -17.24 -4.94
N GLY A 249 -15.95 -16.26 -5.74
CA GLY A 249 -16.76 -15.87 -6.91
C GLY A 249 -18.02 -15.08 -6.57
N ALA A 250 -18.30 -14.79 -5.29
CA ALA A 250 -19.44 -13.97 -4.88
C ALA A 250 -19.37 -12.58 -5.53
N THR A 251 -20.53 -12.01 -5.84
CA THR A 251 -20.65 -10.74 -6.56
C THR A 251 -21.62 -9.79 -5.87
N MET A 252 -21.41 -8.49 -6.08
CA MET A 252 -22.34 -7.42 -5.72
C MET A 252 -22.15 -6.28 -6.73
N GLY A 253 -23.13 -6.08 -7.61
CA GLY A 253 -22.98 -5.12 -8.71
C GLY A 253 -21.73 -5.41 -9.53
N GLY A 254 -20.84 -4.43 -9.70
CA GLY A 254 -19.56 -4.61 -10.40
C GLY A 254 -18.44 -5.24 -9.56
N ALA A 255 -18.63 -5.46 -8.26
CA ALA A 255 -17.64 -6.07 -7.38
C ALA A 255 -17.70 -7.60 -7.40
N GLN A 256 -16.54 -8.26 -7.32
CA GLN A 256 -16.44 -9.72 -7.26
C GLN A 256 -15.30 -10.19 -6.34
N MET A 257 -15.54 -11.24 -5.55
CA MET A 257 -14.47 -12.01 -4.92
C MET A 257 -13.81 -12.90 -5.97
N SER A 258 -12.51 -12.76 -6.19
CA SER A 258 -11.86 -13.40 -7.33
C SER A 258 -12.01 -14.94 -7.29
N PRO A 259 -12.43 -15.58 -8.41
CA PRO A 259 -12.49 -17.04 -8.50
C PRO A 259 -11.12 -17.73 -8.42
N LYS A 260 -10.03 -16.99 -8.65
CA LYS A 260 -8.65 -17.50 -8.62
C LYS A 260 -8.11 -17.55 -7.19
N HIS A 261 -8.23 -16.44 -6.48
CA HIS A 261 -7.88 -16.30 -5.08
C HIS A 261 -8.97 -15.52 -4.34
N SER A 262 -9.65 -16.17 -3.41
CA SER A 262 -10.88 -15.65 -2.78
C SER A 262 -10.66 -14.52 -1.79
N ASN A 263 -9.42 -14.23 -1.37
CA ASN A 263 -9.13 -13.02 -0.58
C ASN A 263 -8.92 -11.74 -1.44
N PHE A 264 -9.18 -11.77 -2.75
CA PHE A 264 -8.99 -10.59 -3.62
C PHE A 264 -10.35 -10.06 -4.08
N LEU A 265 -10.68 -8.83 -3.72
CA LEU A 265 -11.76 -8.07 -4.33
C LEU A 265 -11.32 -7.55 -5.70
N VAL A 266 -12.16 -7.77 -6.70
CA VAL A 266 -11.94 -7.37 -8.08
C VAL A 266 -13.05 -6.42 -8.52
N ASN A 267 -12.66 -5.32 -9.17
CA ASN A 267 -13.56 -4.49 -9.96
C ASN A 267 -13.66 -5.06 -11.38
N THR A 268 -14.82 -5.63 -11.73
CA THR A 268 -15.06 -6.29 -13.02
C THR A 268 -15.26 -5.34 -14.21
N GLY A 269 -15.22 -4.02 -13.99
CA GLY A 269 -15.28 -3.03 -15.08
C GLY A 269 -16.19 -1.84 -14.83
N GLY A 270 -16.97 -1.86 -13.75
CA GLY A 270 -17.92 -0.78 -13.40
C GLY A 270 -18.33 -0.76 -11.94
N ALA A 271 -17.55 -1.39 -11.05
CA ALA A 271 -17.86 -1.38 -9.62
C ALA A 271 -17.78 0.03 -9.04
N THR A 272 -18.69 0.35 -8.12
CA THR A 272 -18.55 1.50 -7.22
C THR A 272 -17.72 1.15 -5.99
N ALA A 273 -17.22 2.14 -5.26
CA ALA A 273 -16.57 1.88 -3.98
C ALA A 273 -17.55 1.28 -2.96
N ALA A 274 -18.81 1.74 -2.97
CA ALA A 274 -19.88 1.19 -2.15
C ALA A 274 -20.15 -0.31 -2.39
N GLU A 275 -20.15 -0.75 -3.65
CA GLU A 275 -20.30 -2.18 -4.00
C GLU A 275 -19.11 -3.03 -3.53
N LEU A 276 -17.88 -2.52 -3.66
CA LEU A 276 -16.68 -3.21 -3.18
C LEU A 276 -16.66 -3.35 -1.65
N GLU A 277 -16.95 -2.27 -0.93
CA GLU A 277 -17.07 -2.31 0.54
C GLU A 277 -18.25 -3.20 0.96
N GLY A 278 -19.41 -3.08 0.30
CA GLY A 278 -20.59 -3.89 0.59
C GLY A 278 -20.35 -5.38 0.42
N LEU A 279 -19.70 -5.80 -0.67
CA LEU A 279 -19.32 -7.20 -0.86
C LEU A 279 -18.34 -7.67 0.22
N GLY A 280 -17.35 -6.84 0.57
CA GLY A 280 -16.42 -7.18 1.63
C GLY A 280 -17.09 -7.33 3.00
N GLU A 281 -18.05 -6.47 3.35
CA GLU A 281 -18.82 -6.61 4.60
C GLU A 281 -19.70 -7.87 4.60
N GLU A 282 -20.30 -8.25 3.46
CA GLU A 282 -21.04 -9.52 3.35
C GLU A 282 -20.09 -10.73 3.52
N VAL A 283 -18.88 -10.67 2.97
CA VAL A 283 -17.84 -11.69 3.20
C VAL A 283 -17.50 -11.81 4.68
N ARG A 284 -17.22 -10.69 5.38
CA ARG A 284 -16.93 -10.70 6.83
C ARG A 284 -18.06 -11.36 7.61
N LYS A 285 -19.30 -10.98 7.31
CA LYS A 285 -20.50 -11.54 7.95
C LYS A 285 -20.63 -13.04 7.71
N LYS A 286 -20.44 -13.51 6.48
CA LYS A 286 -20.55 -14.94 6.12
C LYS A 286 -19.47 -15.80 6.78
N VAL A 287 -18.24 -15.31 6.84
CA VAL A 287 -17.14 -15.99 7.54
C VAL A 287 -17.44 -16.09 9.03
N PHE A 288 -17.87 -14.99 9.66
CA PHE A 288 -18.25 -15.00 11.07
C PHE A 288 -19.41 -15.97 11.36
N GLN A 289 -20.44 -16.00 10.51
CA GLN A 289 -21.56 -16.94 10.64
C GLN A 289 -21.15 -18.41 10.46
N HIS A 290 -20.16 -18.68 9.61
CA HIS A 290 -19.71 -20.03 9.31
C HIS A 290 -18.79 -20.60 10.40
N SER A 291 -17.82 -19.82 10.87
CA SER A 291 -16.73 -20.32 11.73
C SER A 291 -16.50 -19.51 13.01
N GLY A 292 -17.24 -18.42 13.24
CA GLY A 292 -17.02 -17.51 14.37
C GLY A 292 -15.77 -16.62 14.23
N ILE A 293 -15.06 -16.70 13.11
CA ILE A 293 -13.84 -15.92 12.86
C ILE A 293 -14.19 -14.53 12.37
N GLU A 294 -13.64 -13.50 13.01
CA GLU A 294 -13.73 -12.12 12.53
C GLU A 294 -12.62 -11.81 11.52
N LEU A 295 -12.99 -11.40 10.32
CA LEU A 295 -12.06 -10.86 9.33
C LEU A 295 -11.89 -9.35 9.53
N HIS A 296 -10.64 -8.89 9.46
CA HIS A 296 -10.31 -7.47 9.49
C HIS A 296 -9.79 -7.01 8.13
N TRP A 297 -10.26 -5.85 7.66
CA TRP A 297 -9.80 -5.26 6.41
C TRP A 297 -8.29 -4.98 6.43
N GLU A 298 -7.61 -5.32 5.34
CA GLU A 298 -6.24 -4.92 5.03
C GLU A 298 -6.21 -3.71 4.09
N ILE A 299 -7.12 -3.70 3.11
CA ILE A 299 -7.33 -2.55 2.22
C ILE A 299 -7.82 -1.36 3.05
N MET A 300 -7.15 -0.22 2.89
CA MET A 300 -7.55 1.02 3.55
C MET A 300 -8.78 1.60 2.85
N ARG A 301 -9.85 1.81 3.63
CA ARG A 301 -11.13 2.38 3.17
C ARG A 301 -11.22 3.82 3.66
N VAL A 302 -11.16 4.77 2.74
CA VAL A 302 -10.99 6.20 3.04
C VAL A 302 -12.00 7.08 2.31
N GLY A 303 -12.23 8.28 2.81
CA GLY A 303 -13.17 9.23 2.22
C GLY A 303 -14.61 9.06 2.68
N GLU A 304 -15.51 9.81 2.05
CA GLU A 304 -16.93 9.88 2.41
C GLU A 304 -17.81 9.06 1.44
N PRO A 305 -18.91 8.46 1.91
CA PRO A 305 -19.94 7.92 1.02
C PRO A 305 -20.46 8.98 0.05
N ALA A 306 -21.01 8.55 -1.09
CA ALA A 306 -21.77 9.46 -1.96
C ALA A 306 -22.97 10.03 -1.18
N ARG A 307 -23.29 11.31 -1.44
CA ARG A 307 -24.48 11.99 -0.91
C ARG A 307 -25.70 11.69 -1.76
#